data_AF-A2H2I9-F1
#
_entry.id   AF-A2H2I9-F1
#
_cell.length_a   1.000
_cell.length_b   1.000
_cell.length_c   1.000
_cell.angle_alpha   90.00
_cell.angle_beta   90.00
_cell.angle_gamma   90.00
#
_symmetry.space_group_name_H-M   'P 1'
#
loop_
_entity.id
_entity.type
_entity.pdbx_description
1 polymer ?
#
loop_
_entity_poly.entity_id
_entity_poly.type
_entity_poly.pdbx_seq_one_letter_code
_entity_poly.pdbx_strand_id
1 'polypeptide(L)'
;MKVLMSSNILNQLHSTYNLFYQKQIHDRIYSLDLLKEKIVLIEGRLKSESATYTQKCHEVDELKKTLLSEVEKQKKLMDKSKHSVYLRTECRNLEKGILFQQGRVRALEDELETPMNIHRWRFLEASNPELLNLLKMTQELRNKLMERLYRIDKLKVLREERRKLLVREQRKVGSQTKDDGDEEIRILEEQLEMKTKQLQRSKQSCLIAQVTSMNLRRVLKKFVVNSITLNHHISWRRRESTR
;
A
#
# COMPACT_ATOMS: atom_id res chain seq x y z
N MET A 1 101.95 -9.90 -56.57
CA MET A 1 101.00 -8.83 -56.97
C MET A 1 99.53 -9.19 -56.79
N LYS A 2 99.00 -10.34 -57.27
CA LYS A 2 97.57 -10.71 -57.11
C LYS A 2 97.08 -10.84 -55.65
N VAL A 3 97.91 -11.38 -54.74
CA VAL A 3 97.55 -11.55 -53.31
C VAL A 3 97.43 -10.20 -52.57
N LEU A 4 98.31 -9.24 -52.87
CA LEU A 4 98.27 -7.89 -52.30
C LEU A 4 97.08 -7.08 -52.83
N MET A 5 96.74 -7.24 -54.11
CA MET A 5 95.54 -6.66 -54.71
C MET A 5 94.26 -7.21 -54.07
N SER A 6 94.20 -8.52 -53.82
CA SER A 6 93.05 -9.17 -53.14
C SER A 6 92.88 -8.70 -51.69
N SER A 7 93.98 -8.57 -50.95
CA SER A 7 93.97 -8.02 -49.57
C SER A 7 93.52 -6.56 -49.54
N ASN A 8 93.92 -5.74 -50.52
CA ASN A 8 93.51 -4.34 -50.60
C ASN A 8 92.00 -4.22 -50.90
N ILE A 9 91.47 -5.04 -51.81
CA ILE A 9 90.04 -5.08 -52.13
C ILE A 9 89.22 -5.56 -50.93
N LEU A 10 89.68 -6.59 -50.21
CA LEU A 10 89.02 -7.06 -48.99
C LEU A 10 88.97 -5.98 -47.90
N ASN A 11 90.07 -5.23 -47.73
CA ASN A 11 90.14 -4.13 -46.77
C ASN A 11 89.22 -2.96 -47.18
N GLN A 12 89.16 -2.64 -48.47
CA GLN A 12 88.24 -1.63 -49.00
C GLN A 12 86.78 -2.05 -48.79
N LEU A 13 86.45 -3.31 -49.07
CA LEU A 13 85.11 -3.87 -48.86
C LEU A 13 84.75 -3.87 -47.37
N HIS A 14 85.67 -4.27 -46.50
CA HIS A 14 85.47 -4.21 -45.04
C HIS A 14 85.26 -2.77 -44.56
N SER A 15 86.02 -1.81 -45.10
CA SER A 15 85.86 -0.38 -44.80
C SER A 15 84.51 0.16 -45.26
N THR A 16 84.01 -0.24 -46.44
CA THR A 16 82.70 0.22 -46.93
C THR A 16 81.54 -0.39 -46.14
N TYR A 17 81.64 -1.68 -45.77
CA TYR A 17 80.68 -2.32 -44.88
C TYR A 17 80.68 -1.64 -43.50
N ASN A 18 81.84 -1.41 -42.89
CA ASN A 18 81.93 -0.74 -41.59
C ASN A 18 81.33 0.67 -41.63
N LEU A 19 81.61 1.45 -42.69
CA LEU A 19 81.04 2.78 -42.88
C LEU A 19 79.51 2.72 -43.03
N PHE A 20 78.99 1.75 -43.79
CA PHE A 20 77.55 1.56 -43.96
C PHE A 20 76.86 1.21 -42.64
N TYR A 21 77.41 0.25 -41.88
CA TYR A 21 76.88 -0.12 -40.57
C TYR A 21 76.96 1.03 -39.57
N GLN A 22 78.08 1.77 -39.55
CA GLN A 22 78.25 2.94 -38.70
C GLN A 22 77.21 4.02 -39.03
N LYS A 23 76.95 4.28 -40.32
CA LYS A 23 75.90 5.21 -40.75
C LYS A 23 74.52 4.76 -40.30
N GLN A 24 74.18 3.48 -40.50
CA GLN A 24 72.88 2.94 -40.09
C GLN A 24 72.67 3.04 -38.56
N ILE A 25 73.71 2.75 -37.78
CA ILE A 25 73.68 2.90 -36.31
C ILE A 25 73.51 4.38 -35.95
N HIS A 26 74.25 5.28 -36.58
CA HIS A 26 74.17 6.72 -36.33
C HIS A 26 72.75 7.26 -36.61
N ASP A 27 72.16 6.91 -37.76
CA ASP A 27 70.80 7.33 -38.11
C ASP A 27 69.76 6.82 -37.10
N ARG A 28 69.98 5.60 -36.56
CA ARG A 28 69.12 5.03 -35.51
C ARG A 28 69.27 5.75 -34.18
N ILE A 29 70.50 6.04 -33.75
CA ILE A 29 70.77 6.82 -32.54
C ILE A 29 70.11 8.21 -32.65
N TYR A 30 70.29 8.89 -33.79
CA TYR A 30 69.66 10.18 -34.05
C TYR A 30 68.13 10.11 -33.98
N SER A 31 67.53 9.08 -34.59
CA SER A 31 66.07 8.90 -34.52
C SER A 31 65.57 8.60 -33.10
N LEU A 32 66.35 7.88 -32.29
CA LEU A 32 66.02 7.61 -30.89
C LEU A 32 66.11 8.89 -30.05
N ASP A 33 67.10 9.74 -30.29
CA ASP A 33 67.25 10.99 -29.56
C ASP A 33 66.11 11.97 -29.88
N LEU A 34 65.71 12.08 -31.15
CA LEU A 34 64.53 12.86 -31.53
C LEU A 34 63.24 12.35 -30.86
N LEU A 35 63.09 11.03 -30.73
CA LEU A 35 61.94 10.44 -30.03
C LEU A 35 61.96 10.75 -28.53
N LYS A 36 63.13 10.72 -27.88
CA LYS A 36 63.27 11.10 -26.47
C LYS A 36 62.89 12.57 -26.26
N GLU A 37 63.38 13.47 -27.11
CA GLU A 37 63.01 14.89 -27.05
C GLU A 37 61.50 15.09 -27.21
N LYS A 38 60.88 14.37 -28.16
CA LYS A 38 59.43 14.41 -28.35
C LYS A 38 58.65 13.94 -27.12
N ILE A 39 59.11 12.88 -26.45
CA ILE A 39 58.51 12.40 -25.20
C ILE A 39 58.58 13.50 -24.13
N VAL A 40 59.74 14.12 -23.93
CA VAL A 40 59.91 15.20 -22.93
C VAL A 40 58.99 16.39 -23.21
N LEU A 41 58.85 16.79 -24.48
CA LEU A 41 57.94 17.88 -24.87
C LEU A 41 56.47 17.52 -24.59
N ILE A 42 56.06 16.29 -24.91
CA ILE A 42 54.69 15.81 -24.66
C ILE A 42 54.42 15.75 -23.16
N GLU A 43 55.38 15.28 -22.35
CA GLU A 43 55.25 15.25 -20.88
C GLU A 43 55.12 16.66 -20.30
N GLY A 44 55.92 17.62 -20.78
CA GLY A 44 55.82 19.02 -20.37
C GLY A 44 54.44 19.62 -20.71
N ARG A 45 53.96 19.36 -21.94
CA ARG A 45 52.63 19.79 -22.36
C ARG A 45 51.54 19.16 -21.50
N LEU A 46 51.60 17.85 -21.27
CA LEU A 46 50.62 17.12 -20.46
C LEU A 46 50.56 17.65 -19.02
N LYS A 47 51.69 17.98 -18.41
CA LYS A 47 51.74 18.60 -17.08
C LYS A 47 51.06 19.97 -17.08
N SER A 48 51.36 20.82 -18.07
CA SER A 48 50.73 22.14 -18.18
C SER A 48 49.22 22.04 -18.41
N GLU A 49 48.79 21.14 -19.28
CA GLU A 49 47.38 20.94 -19.62
C GLU A 49 46.61 20.36 -18.44
N SER A 50 47.21 19.40 -17.72
CA SER A 50 46.65 18.86 -16.48
C SER A 50 46.42 19.96 -15.43
N ALA A 51 47.38 20.87 -15.23
CA ALA A 51 47.23 21.99 -14.30
C ALA A 51 46.11 22.96 -14.75
N THR A 52 45.98 23.23 -16.05
CA THR A 52 44.87 24.07 -16.55
C THR A 52 43.51 23.38 -16.41
N TYR A 53 43.46 22.06 -16.58
CA TYR A 53 42.23 21.28 -16.43
C TYR A 53 41.76 21.28 -14.98
N THR A 54 42.66 21.06 -14.01
CA THR A 54 42.31 21.11 -12.59
C THR A 54 41.80 22.49 -12.19
N GLN A 55 42.41 23.57 -12.69
CA GLN A 55 41.91 24.93 -12.48
C GLN A 55 40.48 25.11 -13.02
N LYS A 56 40.21 24.65 -14.25
CA LYS A 56 38.86 24.73 -14.84
C LYS A 56 37.84 23.92 -14.05
N CYS A 57 38.22 22.75 -13.51
CA CYS A 57 37.34 21.98 -12.63
C CYS A 57 36.97 22.79 -11.38
N HIS A 58 37.94 23.45 -10.75
CA HIS A 58 37.68 24.32 -9.60
C HIS A 58 36.76 25.50 -9.95
N GLU A 59 36.97 26.14 -11.10
CA GLU A 59 36.10 27.23 -11.58
C GLU A 59 34.66 26.75 -11.79
N VAL A 60 34.47 25.58 -12.40
CA VAL A 60 33.15 24.97 -12.60
C VAL A 60 32.47 24.67 -11.25
N ASP A 61 33.22 24.15 -10.27
CA ASP A 61 32.70 23.86 -8.95
C ASP A 61 32.26 25.14 -8.21
N GLU A 62 33.03 26.23 -8.31
CA GLU A 62 32.64 27.52 -7.73
C GLU A 62 31.42 28.12 -8.43
N LEU A 63 31.35 28.07 -9.76
CA LEU A 63 30.17 28.50 -10.52
C LEU A 63 28.93 27.69 -10.13
N LYS A 64 29.08 26.39 -9.91
CA LYS A 64 27.98 25.54 -9.42
C LYS A 64 27.50 25.96 -8.03
N LYS A 65 28.41 26.25 -7.10
CA LYS A 65 28.06 26.71 -5.74
C LYS A 65 27.33 28.06 -5.78
N THR A 66 27.84 29.01 -6.56
CA THR A 66 27.20 30.33 -6.70
C THR A 66 25.80 30.20 -7.31
N LEU A 67 25.63 29.40 -8.36
CA LEU A 67 24.33 29.13 -8.97
C LEU A 67 23.33 28.54 -7.97
N LEU A 68 23.74 27.55 -7.17
CA LEU A 68 22.88 26.96 -6.14
C LEU A 68 22.43 28.02 -5.12
N SER A 69 23.35 28.88 -4.67
CA SER A 69 23.02 29.97 -3.73
C SER A 69 22.03 30.98 -4.32
N GLU A 70 22.15 31.30 -5.61
CA GLU A 70 21.24 32.21 -6.30
C GLU A 70 19.86 31.59 -6.51
N VAL A 71 19.79 30.31 -6.85
CA VAL A 71 18.52 29.57 -6.94
C VAL A 71 17.78 29.57 -5.60
N GLU A 72 18.48 29.39 -4.49
CA GLU A 72 17.88 29.46 -3.15
C GLU A 72 17.37 30.87 -2.82
N LYS A 73 18.15 31.92 -3.14
CA LYS A 73 17.70 33.32 -2.99
C LYS A 73 16.45 33.60 -3.82
N GLN A 74 16.42 33.16 -5.07
CA GLN A 74 15.27 33.32 -5.95
C GLN A 74 14.03 32.62 -5.39
N LYS A 75 14.15 31.38 -4.90
CA LYS A 75 13.04 30.68 -4.24
C LYS A 75 12.48 31.49 -3.06
N LYS A 76 13.35 31.97 -2.17
CA LYS A 76 12.95 32.81 -1.02
C LYS A 76 12.23 34.09 -1.47
N LEU A 77 12.70 34.74 -2.54
CA LEU A 77 12.06 35.94 -3.09
C LEU A 77 10.69 35.63 -3.72
N MET A 78 10.58 34.52 -4.45
CA MET A 78 9.29 34.08 -5.00
C MET A 78 8.27 33.78 -3.89
N ASP A 79 8.69 33.15 -2.79
CA ASP A 79 7.78 32.86 -1.68
C ASP A 79 7.28 34.14 -1.00
N LYS A 80 8.16 35.14 -0.81
CA LYS A 80 7.76 36.47 -0.34
C LYS A 80 6.79 37.16 -1.31
N SER A 81 7.03 37.06 -2.61
CA SER A 81 6.16 37.62 -3.63
C SER A 81 4.77 36.98 -3.61
N LYS A 82 4.70 35.64 -3.52
CA LYS A 82 3.42 34.90 -3.39
C LYS A 82 2.66 35.33 -2.14
N HIS A 83 3.34 35.46 -1.00
CA HIS A 83 2.73 35.92 0.24
C HIS A 83 2.15 37.34 0.10
N SER A 84 2.87 38.25 -0.58
CA SER A 84 2.36 39.61 -0.85
C SER A 84 1.07 39.61 -1.67
N VAL A 85 0.95 38.77 -2.69
CA VAL A 85 -0.29 38.66 -3.49
C VAL A 85 -1.45 38.18 -2.62
N TYR A 86 -1.24 37.17 -1.77
CA TYR A 86 -2.25 36.67 -0.84
C TYR A 86 -2.72 37.77 0.15
N LEU A 87 -1.79 38.51 0.75
CA LEU A 87 -2.12 39.63 1.62
C LEU A 87 -2.97 40.69 0.89
N ARG A 88 -2.60 41.05 -0.34
CA ARG A 88 -3.37 42.02 -1.14
C ARG A 88 -4.79 41.55 -1.43
N THR A 89 -4.97 40.26 -1.73
CA THR A 89 -6.31 39.69 -1.93
C THR A 89 -7.13 39.72 -0.65
N GLU A 90 -6.50 39.46 0.50
CA GLU A 90 -7.18 39.49 1.79
C GLU A 90 -7.56 40.90 2.21
N CYS A 91 -6.68 41.89 2.02
CA CYS A 91 -7.02 43.30 2.22
C CYS A 91 -8.25 43.70 1.40
N ARG A 92 -8.31 43.31 0.11
CA ARG A 92 -9.47 43.58 -0.75
C ARG A 92 -10.75 42.90 -0.27
N ASN A 93 -10.65 41.68 0.26
CA ASN A 93 -11.80 40.96 0.81
C ASN A 93 -12.33 41.66 2.07
N LEU A 94 -11.43 42.10 2.95
CA LEU A 94 -11.77 42.86 4.15
C LEU A 94 -12.38 44.21 3.82
N GLU A 95 -11.83 44.95 2.85
CA GLU A 95 -12.41 46.21 2.34
C GLU A 95 -13.84 46.01 1.82
N LYS A 96 -14.07 44.96 1.02
CA LYS A 96 -15.43 44.58 0.58
C LYS A 96 -16.35 44.25 1.76
N GLY A 97 -15.83 43.53 2.75
CA GLY A 97 -16.55 43.21 3.97
C GLY A 97 -16.98 44.47 4.74
N ILE A 98 -16.08 45.43 4.88
CA ILE A 98 -16.35 46.73 5.52
C ILE A 98 -17.44 47.48 4.76
N LEU A 99 -17.31 47.62 3.43
CA LEU A 99 -18.32 48.31 2.60
C LEU A 99 -19.69 47.64 2.71
N PHE A 100 -19.73 46.31 2.73
CA PHE A 100 -20.97 45.56 2.89
C PHE A 100 -21.62 45.82 4.26
N GLN A 101 -20.85 45.80 5.35
CA GLN A 101 -21.40 46.10 6.67
C GLN A 101 -21.85 47.56 6.79
N GLN A 102 -21.09 48.52 6.23
CA GLN A 102 -21.49 49.93 6.19
C GLN A 102 -22.81 50.11 5.43
N GLY A 103 -22.98 49.44 4.28
CA GLY A 103 -24.23 49.46 3.53
C GLY A 103 -25.40 48.85 4.32
N ARG A 104 -25.15 47.79 5.09
CA ARG A 104 -26.17 47.20 5.98
C ARG A 104 -26.56 48.13 7.12
N VAL A 105 -25.59 48.80 7.76
CA VAL A 105 -25.85 49.77 8.83
C VAL A 105 -26.71 50.90 8.28
N ARG A 106 -26.33 51.49 7.14
CA ARG A 106 -27.12 52.54 6.50
C ARG A 106 -28.54 52.10 6.17
N ALA A 107 -28.70 50.92 5.58
CA ALA A 107 -30.05 50.40 5.27
C ALA A 107 -30.90 50.17 6.52
N LEU A 108 -30.30 49.86 7.68
CA LEU A 108 -31.01 49.73 8.95
C LEU A 108 -31.32 51.10 9.57
N GLU A 109 -30.42 52.07 9.42
CA GLU A 109 -30.65 53.46 9.84
C GLU A 109 -31.83 54.07 9.07
N ASP A 110 -31.87 53.91 7.74
CA ASP A 110 -32.97 54.37 6.89
C ASP A 110 -34.33 53.75 7.29
N GLU A 111 -34.33 52.46 7.67
CA GLU A 111 -35.52 51.77 8.18
C GLU A 111 -35.94 52.24 9.58
N LEU A 112 -34.98 52.67 10.41
CA LEU A 112 -35.27 53.23 11.72
C LEU A 112 -35.87 54.63 11.60
N GLU A 113 -35.40 55.44 10.65
CA GLU A 113 -35.92 56.78 10.36
C GLU A 113 -37.35 56.74 9.78
N THR A 114 -37.64 55.74 8.94
CA THR A 114 -38.99 55.53 8.39
C THR A 114 -39.42 54.07 8.57
N PRO A 115 -40.02 53.71 9.73
CA PRO A 115 -40.49 52.34 9.94
C PRO A 115 -41.63 52.05 8.97
N MET A 116 -41.29 51.43 7.84
CA MET A 116 -42.23 50.94 6.86
C MET A 116 -42.94 49.74 7.50
N ASN A 117 -44.18 49.92 7.97
CA ASN A 117 -45.04 48.85 8.51
C ASN A 117 -45.55 47.91 7.40
N ILE A 118 -44.66 47.48 6.51
CA ILE A 118 -44.92 46.46 5.51
C ILE A 118 -43.81 45.42 5.68
N HIS A 119 -44.20 44.19 5.99
CA HIS A 119 -43.27 43.09 6.12
C HIS A 119 -42.41 42.98 4.84
N ARG A 120 -41.08 42.98 4.98
CA ARG A 120 -40.12 43.04 3.86
C ARG A 120 -40.43 42.06 2.71
N TRP A 121 -40.92 40.86 3.02
CA TRP A 121 -41.33 39.87 2.01
C TRP A 121 -42.52 40.31 1.17
N ARG A 122 -43.48 41.03 1.78
CA ARG A 122 -44.68 41.54 1.12
C ARG A 122 -44.38 42.77 0.25
N PHE A 123 -43.42 43.59 0.67
CA PHE A 123 -42.87 44.66 -0.16
C PHE A 123 -42.09 44.12 -1.36
N LEU A 124 -41.25 43.10 -1.15
CA LEU A 124 -40.51 42.44 -2.23
C LEU A 124 -41.46 41.78 -3.24
N GLU A 125 -42.54 41.16 -2.76
CA GLU A 125 -43.59 40.58 -3.60
C GLU A 125 -44.30 41.64 -4.47
N ALA A 126 -44.54 42.82 -3.92
CA ALA A 126 -45.15 43.93 -4.66
C ALA A 126 -44.18 44.68 -5.59
N SER A 127 -42.90 44.81 -5.21
CA SER A 127 -41.91 45.58 -5.95
C SER A 127 -41.15 44.76 -7.01
N ASN A 128 -40.79 43.51 -6.69
CA ASN A 128 -40.05 42.63 -7.59
C ASN A 128 -40.33 41.13 -7.31
N PRO A 129 -41.35 40.54 -7.96
CA PRO A 129 -41.70 39.13 -7.76
C PRO A 129 -40.66 38.15 -8.31
N GLU A 130 -39.87 38.54 -9.31
CA GLU A 130 -38.81 37.69 -9.87
C GLU A 130 -37.67 37.46 -8.86
N LEU A 131 -37.23 38.53 -8.21
CA LEU A 131 -36.20 38.45 -7.17
C LEU A 131 -36.66 37.59 -5.99
N LEU A 132 -37.94 37.70 -5.61
CA LEU A 132 -38.53 36.86 -4.58
C LEU A 132 -38.50 35.37 -4.95
N ASN A 133 -38.82 35.03 -6.21
CA ASN A 133 -38.77 33.65 -6.70
C ASN A 133 -37.33 33.11 -6.71
N LEU A 134 -36.35 33.91 -7.13
CA LEU A 134 -34.93 33.54 -7.08
C LEU A 134 -34.45 33.31 -5.64
N LEU A 135 -34.89 34.13 -4.69
CA LEU A 135 -34.56 33.95 -3.27
C LEU A 135 -35.17 32.66 -2.71
N LYS A 136 -36.44 32.38 -3.03
CA LYS A 136 -37.11 31.11 -2.66
C LYS A 136 -36.37 29.91 -3.24
N MET A 137 -36.01 29.94 -4.53
CA MET A 137 -35.26 28.87 -5.19
C MET A 137 -33.87 28.68 -4.56
N THR A 138 -33.19 29.78 -4.24
CA THR A 138 -31.89 29.74 -3.54
C THR A 138 -32.03 29.08 -2.17
N GLN A 139 -33.07 29.43 -1.40
CA GLN A 139 -33.35 28.84 -0.09
C GLN A 139 -33.66 27.33 -0.21
N GLU A 140 -34.48 26.93 -1.17
CA GLU A 140 -34.79 25.51 -1.42
C GLU A 140 -33.54 24.71 -1.80
N LEU A 141 -32.72 25.23 -2.72
CA LEU A 141 -31.47 24.60 -3.10
C LEU A 141 -30.51 24.47 -1.92
N ARG A 142 -30.41 25.51 -1.08
CA ARG A 142 -29.61 25.49 0.14
C ARG A 142 -30.10 24.42 1.12
N ASN A 143 -31.41 24.27 1.29
CA ASN A 143 -31.99 23.22 2.14
C ASN A 143 -31.70 21.82 1.58
N LYS A 144 -31.89 21.60 0.27
CA LYS A 144 -31.55 20.34 -0.40
C LYS A 144 -30.06 20.00 -0.26
N LEU A 145 -29.18 21.00 -0.36
CA LEU A 145 -27.74 20.83 -0.15
C LEU A 145 -27.41 20.45 1.29
N MET A 146 -27.98 21.15 2.28
CA MET A 146 -27.82 20.81 3.70
C MET A 146 -28.26 19.38 4.00
N GLU A 147 -29.40 18.95 3.47
CA GLU A 147 -29.88 17.58 3.62
C GLU A 147 -28.91 16.55 3.02
N ARG A 148 -28.37 16.82 1.82
CA ARG A 148 -27.36 15.93 1.21
C ARG A 148 -26.06 15.89 1.99
N LEU A 149 -25.60 17.04 2.50
CA LEU A 149 -24.41 17.10 3.35
C LEU A 149 -24.60 16.28 4.62
N TYR A 150 -25.75 16.44 5.29
CA TYR A 150 -26.11 15.63 6.46
C TYR A 150 -26.15 14.13 6.13
N ARG A 151 -26.73 13.75 4.99
CA ARG A 151 -26.73 12.35 4.53
C ARG A 151 -25.31 11.81 4.31
N ILE A 152 -24.44 12.59 3.68
CA ILE A 152 -23.03 12.21 3.48
C ILE A 152 -22.34 12.01 4.83
N ASP A 153 -22.56 12.91 5.79
CA ASP A 153 -21.95 12.82 7.10
C ASP A 153 -22.42 11.57 7.87
N LYS A 154 -23.73 11.31 7.88
CA LYS A 154 -24.30 10.07 8.43
C LYS A 154 -23.70 8.82 7.78
N LEU A 155 -23.51 8.82 6.46
CA LEU A 155 -22.86 7.70 5.76
C LEU A 155 -21.38 7.55 6.12
N LYS A 156 -20.65 8.63 6.40
CA LYS A 156 -19.26 8.57 6.88
C LYS A 156 -19.18 7.92 8.26
N VAL A 157 -20.06 8.30 9.18
CA VAL A 157 -20.15 7.69 10.52
C VAL A 157 -20.42 6.19 10.42
N LEU A 158 -21.47 5.80 9.67
CA LEU A 158 -21.81 4.38 9.46
C LEU A 158 -20.67 3.59 8.78
N ARG A 159 -19.91 4.23 7.90
CA ARG A 159 -18.75 3.59 7.25
C ARG A 159 -17.65 3.30 8.27
N GLU A 160 -17.35 4.25 9.15
CA GLU A 160 -16.32 4.08 10.18
C GLU A 160 -16.74 3.03 11.22
N GLU A 161 -18.00 3.00 11.62
CA GLU A 161 -18.54 1.94 12.49
C GLU A 161 -18.41 0.56 11.84
N ARG A 162 -18.79 0.42 10.56
CA ARG A 162 -18.59 -0.83 9.81
C ARG A 162 -17.13 -1.22 9.70
N ARG A 163 -16.23 -0.26 9.47
CA ARG A 163 -14.78 -0.52 9.41
C ARG A 163 -14.25 -1.06 10.74
N LYS A 164 -14.69 -0.48 11.87
CA LYS A 164 -14.33 -0.96 13.21
C LYS A 164 -14.86 -2.37 13.47
N LEU A 165 -16.11 -2.66 13.08
CA LEU A 165 -16.69 -4.02 13.16
C LEU A 165 -15.90 -5.01 12.31
N LEU A 166 -15.57 -4.66 11.05
CA LEU A 166 -14.76 -5.51 10.17
C LEU A 166 -13.42 -5.88 10.81
N VAL A 167 -12.72 -4.90 11.39
CA VAL A 167 -11.43 -5.15 12.07
C VAL A 167 -11.61 -6.05 13.29
N ARG A 168 -12.69 -5.88 14.07
CA ARG A 168 -12.99 -6.76 15.21
C ARG A 168 -13.23 -8.20 14.76
N GLU A 169 -14.04 -8.41 13.73
CA GLU A 169 -14.32 -9.74 13.20
C GLU A 169 -13.07 -10.36 12.55
N GLN A 170 -12.28 -9.58 11.80
CA GLN A 170 -10.99 -10.04 11.27
C GLN A 170 -10.01 -10.45 12.37
N ARG A 171 -10.01 -9.76 13.53
CA ARG A 171 -9.21 -10.18 14.68
C ARG A 171 -9.70 -11.49 15.30
N LYS A 172 -11.03 -11.68 15.41
CA LYS A 172 -11.60 -12.95 15.89
C LYS A 172 -11.24 -14.10 14.94
N VAL A 173 -11.43 -13.90 13.64
CA VAL A 173 -11.06 -14.88 12.61
C VAL A 173 -9.56 -15.09 12.54
N GLY A 174 -8.74 -14.06 12.76
CA GLY A 174 -7.28 -14.19 12.81
C GLY A 174 -6.77 -14.86 14.09
N SER A 175 -7.54 -14.78 15.19
CA SER A 175 -7.25 -15.47 16.45
C SER A 175 -7.78 -16.89 16.48
N GLN A 176 -8.86 -17.16 15.74
CA GLN A 176 -9.35 -18.51 15.42
C GLN A 176 -8.54 -18.99 14.22
N THR A 177 -7.29 -19.36 14.48
CA THR A 177 -6.42 -19.92 13.47
C THR A 177 -7.10 -21.10 12.79
N LYS A 178 -6.84 -21.30 11.48
CA LYS A 178 -7.29 -22.51 10.75
C LYS A 178 -6.93 -23.79 11.51
N ASP A 179 -5.78 -23.75 12.19
CA ASP A 179 -5.24 -24.80 13.05
C ASP A 179 -6.20 -25.23 14.18
N ASP A 180 -7.00 -24.32 14.75
CA ASP A 180 -7.95 -24.69 15.81
C ASP A 180 -9.14 -25.47 15.24
N GLY A 181 -9.63 -25.06 14.07
CA GLY A 181 -10.70 -25.75 13.36
C GLY A 181 -10.25 -27.11 12.81
N ASP A 182 -9.03 -27.18 12.29
CA ASP A 182 -8.44 -28.43 11.79
C ASP A 182 -8.20 -29.43 12.93
N GLU A 183 -7.77 -28.97 14.12
CA GLU A 183 -7.61 -29.84 15.29
C GLU A 183 -8.96 -30.31 15.86
N GLU A 184 -9.98 -29.43 15.92
CA GLU A 184 -11.34 -29.84 16.31
C GLU A 184 -11.92 -30.89 15.35
N ILE A 185 -11.74 -30.72 14.03
CA ILE A 185 -12.14 -31.71 13.03
C ILE A 185 -11.40 -33.03 13.25
N ARG A 186 -10.07 -32.99 13.46
CA ARG A 186 -9.26 -34.19 13.70
C ARG A 186 -9.72 -34.96 14.95
N ILE A 187 -10.03 -34.26 16.04
CA ILE A 187 -10.53 -34.88 17.28
C ILE A 187 -11.91 -35.50 17.05
N LEU A 188 -12.81 -34.81 16.32
CA LEU A 188 -14.14 -35.34 16.03
C LEU A 188 -14.09 -36.57 15.12
N GLU A 189 -13.19 -36.61 14.14
CA GLU A 189 -12.93 -37.78 13.31
C GLU A 189 -12.44 -38.98 14.14
N GLU A 190 -11.50 -38.76 15.06
CA GLU A 190 -11.01 -39.79 15.97
C GLU A 190 -12.13 -40.32 16.90
N GLN A 191 -12.96 -39.42 17.44
CA GLN A 191 -14.10 -39.79 18.27
C GLN A 191 -15.16 -40.57 17.49
N LEU A 192 -15.44 -40.19 16.24
CA LEU A 192 -16.33 -40.93 15.35
C LEU A 192 -15.80 -42.33 15.08
N GLU A 193 -14.51 -42.48 14.84
CA GLU A 193 -13.88 -43.78 14.64
C GLU A 193 -13.97 -44.67 15.90
N MET A 194 -13.76 -44.10 17.09
CA MET A 194 -13.94 -44.82 18.35
C MET A 194 -15.40 -45.23 18.58
N LYS A 195 -16.36 -44.33 18.33
CA LYS A 195 -17.80 -44.61 18.54
C LYS A 195 -18.34 -45.62 17.54
N THR A 196 -17.91 -45.58 16.30
CA THR A 196 -18.26 -46.59 15.30
C THR A 196 -17.72 -47.97 15.69
N LYS A 197 -16.48 -48.07 16.17
CA LYS A 197 -15.93 -49.31 16.76
C LYS A 197 -16.74 -49.78 17.97
N GLN A 198 -17.14 -48.87 18.86
CA GLN A 198 -17.96 -49.18 20.04
C GLN A 198 -19.36 -49.70 19.64
N LEU A 199 -20.01 -49.06 18.67
CA LEU A 199 -21.31 -49.50 18.13
C LEU A 199 -21.21 -50.88 17.48
N GLN A 200 -20.15 -51.17 16.73
CA GLN A 200 -19.92 -52.51 16.18
C GLN A 200 -19.82 -53.56 17.29
N ARG A 201 -19.03 -53.30 18.34
CA ARG A 201 -18.92 -54.19 19.51
C ARG A 201 -20.27 -54.37 20.23
N SER A 202 -21.01 -53.29 20.46
CA SER A 202 -22.32 -53.35 21.12
C SER A 202 -23.35 -54.07 20.27
N LYS A 203 -23.34 -53.89 18.94
CA LYS A 203 -24.21 -54.62 18.00
C LYS A 203 -23.92 -56.12 18.07
N GLN A 204 -22.65 -56.49 18.13
CA GLN A 204 -22.23 -57.88 18.27
C GLN A 204 -22.66 -58.48 19.61
N SER A 205 -22.51 -57.73 20.71
CA SER A 205 -23.01 -58.13 22.04
C SER A 205 -24.54 -58.25 22.11
N CYS A 206 -25.28 -57.32 21.50
CA CYS A 206 -26.75 -57.38 21.43
C CYS A 206 -27.24 -58.57 20.61
N LEU A 207 -26.60 -58.88 19.48
CA LEU A 207 -26.89 -60.09 18.70
C LEU A 207 -26.72 -61.35 19.56
N ILE A 208 -25.63 -61.43 20.34
CA ILE A 208 -25.39 -62.52 21.28
C ILE A 208 -26.51 -62.56 22.35
N ALA A 209 -26.86 -61.42 22.95
CA ALA A 209 -27.91 -61.33 23.97
C ALA A 209 -29.32 -61.65 23.43
N GLN A 210 -29.61 -61.30 22.18
CA GLN A 210 -30.88 -61.58 21.53
C GLN A 210 -31.02 -63.08 21.29
N VAL A 211 -29.95 -63.74 20.82
CA VAL A 211 -29.88 -65.20 20.69
C VAL A 211 -30.05 -65.89 22.05
N THR A 212 -29.37 -65.44 23.10
CA THR A 212 -29.52 -66.02 24.45
C THR A 212 -30.93 -65.79 25.01
N SER A 213 -31.53 -64.61 24.84
CA SER A 213 -32.90 -64.32 25.30
C SER A 213 -33.98 -65.12 24.54
N MET A 214 -33.79 -65.37 23.24
CA MET A 214 -34.68 -66.25 22.47
C MET A 214 -34.61 -67.68 23.00
N ASN A 215 -33.41 -68.15 23.33
CA ASN A 215 -33.22 -69.45 23.96
C ASN A 215 -33.90 -69.51 25.35
N LEU A 216 -33.72 -68.50 26.20
CA LEU A 216 -34.37 -68.44 27.51
C LEU A 216 -35.90 -68.30 27.43
N ARG A 217 -36.45 -67.51 26.49
CA ARG A 217 -37.90 -67.41 26.27
C ARG A 217 -38.51 -68.73 25.82
N ARG A 218 -37.81 -69.49 24.97
CA ARG A 218 -38.22 -70.86 24.62
C ARG A 218 -38.29 -71.74 25.87
N VAL A 219 -37.36 -71.59 26.82
CA VAL A 219 -37.37 -72.33 28.10
C VAL A 219 -38.51 -71.87 29.01
N LEU A 220 -38.76 -70.57 29.17
CA LEU A 220 -39.82 -70.05 30.03
C LEU A 220 -41.24 -70.32 29.50
N LYS A 221 -41.47 -70.25 28.17
CA LYS A 221 -42.76 -70.66 27.59
C LYS A 221 -43.09 -72.11 27.93
N LYS A 222 -42.09 -73.01 27.91
CA LYS A 222 -42.26 -74.39 28.37
C LYS A 222 -42.63 -74.45 29.86
N PHE A 223 -42.09 -73.54 30.69
CA PHE A 223 -42.37 -73.50 32.13
C PHE A 223 -43.74 -72.91 32.51
N VAL A 224 -44.18 -71.82 31.87
CA VAL A 224 -45.47 -71.15 32.16
C VAL A 224 -46.66 -71.99 31.69
N VAL A 225 -46.54 -72.64 30.53
CA VAL A 225 -47.56 -73.60 30.08
C VAL A 225 -47.74 -74.69 31.13
N ASN A 226 -46.63 -75.17 31.72
CA ASN A 226 -46.67 -76.14 32.82
C ASN A 226 -47.26 -75.59 34.13
N SER A 227 -47.19 -74.27 34.40
CA SER A 227 -47.74 -73.69 35.64
C SER A 227 -49.20 -73.26 35.53
N ILE A 228 -49.66 -72.77 34.37
CA ILE A 228 -51.08 -72.40 34.15
C ILE A 228 -51.94 -73.66 34.19
N THR A 229 -51.48 -74.76 33.58
CA THR A 229 -52.13 -76.06 33.71
C THR A 229 -52.24 -76.48 35.18
N LEU A 230 -51.23 -76.18 36.00
CA LEU A 230 -51.26 -76.40 37.45
C LEU A 230 -52.26 -75.48 38.18
N ASN A 231 -52.30 -74.18 37.90
CA ASN A 231 -53.14 -73.21 38.62
C ASN A 231 -54.62 -73.22 38.20
N HIS A 232 -54.95 -73.49 36.94
CA HIS A 232 -56.33 -73.79 36.52
C HIS A 232 -56.87 -74.97 37.34
N HIS A 233 -56.01 -75.96 37.59
CA HIS A 233 -56.33 -77.10 38.43
C HIS A 233 -56.65 -76.72 39.89
N ILE A 234 -56.05 -75.66 40.41
CA ILE A 234 -56.20 -75.19 41.81
C ILE A 234 -57.38 -74.20 41.96
N SER A 235 -57.60 -73.29 41.00
CA SER A 235 -58.69 -72.28 41.06
C SER A 235 -60.08 -72.88 40.90
N TRP A 236 -60.24 -73.90 40.05
CA TRP A 236 -61.51 -74.61 39.92
C TRP A 236 -61.96 -75.18 41.26
N ARG A 237 -61.01 -75.63 42.09
CA ARG A 237 -61.29 -76.20 43.40
C ARG A 237 -61.79 -75.19 44.45
N ARG A 238 -61.52 -73.88 44.29
CA ARG A 238 -61.83 -72.86 45.32
C ARG A 238 -63.14 -72.10 45.08
N ARG A 239 -63.81 -72.28 43.93
CA ARG A 239 -65.10 -71.63 43.61
C ARG A 239 -66.31 -72.43 44.10
N GLU A 240 -66.26 -73.76 44.03
CA GLU A 240 -67.33 -74.66 44.50
C GLU A 240 -67.55 -74.68 46.02
N SER A 241 -66.59 -74.23 46.84
CA SER A 241 -66.77 -74.23 48.30
C SER A 241 -67.65 -73.08 48.81
N THR A 242 -68.09 -72.16 47.95
CA THR A 242 -68.88 -70.96 48.32
C THR A 242 -70.15 -70.82 47.47
N ARG A 243 -71.01 -71.85 47.53
CA ARG A 243 -72.47 -71.75 47.50
C ARG A 243 -73.05 -72.86 48.39
#